data_AF-A0A328TN30-F1
#
_entry.id   AF-A0A328TN30-F1
#
_cell.length_a   1.000
_cell.length_b   1.000
_cell.length_c   1.000
_cell.angle_alpha   90.00
_cell.angle_beta   90.00
_cell.angle_gamma   90.00
#
_symmetry.space_group_name_H-M   'P 1'
#
loop_
_entity.id
_entity.type
_entity.pdbx_description
1 polymer ?
#
loop_
_entity_poly.entity_id
_entity_poly.type
_entity_poly.pdbx_seq_one_letter_code
_entity_poly.pdbx_strand_id
1 'polypeptide(L)' 'MNAVQQNAHFFKINAFKKHHRFNPGKTFDMRKEFLGECKAADPESISKILSKFGRVKG' A
#
# COMPACT_ATOMS: atom_id res chain seq x y z
N MET A 1 11.42 -4.40 -13.91
CA MET A 1 11.28 -4.63 -12.46
C MET A 1 10.24 -5.72 -12.28
N ASN A 2 10.60 -6.87 -11.71
CA ASN A 2 9.75 -8.07 -11.73
C ASN A 2 8.70 -8.01 -10.60
N ALA A 3 7.49 -8.49 -10.88
CA ALA A 3 6.29 -8.37 -10.02
C ALA A 3 6.49 -8.85 -8.56
N VAL A 4 7.47 -9.73 -8.31
CA VAL A 4 7.81 -10.25 -6.97
C VAL A 4 8.32 -9.15 -6.02
N GLN A 5 8.96 -8.09 -6.53
CA GLN A 5 9.50 -7.00 -5.70
C GLN A 5 8.42 -6.02 -5.19
N GLN A 6 7.26 -5.94 -5.85
CA GLN A 6 6.20 -5.00 -5.49
C GLN A 6 5.50 -5.38 -4.17
N ASN A 7 5.40 -6.68 -3.86
CA ASN A 7 4.68 -7.16 -2.66
C ASN A 7 5.43 -6.83 -1.35
N ALA A 8 6.73 -7.10 -1.29
CA ALA A 8 7.51 -6.82 -0.08
C ALA A 8 7.63 -5.31 0.19
N HIS A 9 7.71 -4.50 -0.87
CA HIS A 9 7.75 -3.04 -0.74
C HIS A 9 6.41 -2.48 -0.26
N PHE A 10 5.29 -3.01 -0.76
CA PHE A 10 3.94 -2.62 -0.35
C PHE A 10 3.73 -2.73 1.18
N PHE A 11 4.11 -3.85 1.79
CA PHE A 11 3.92 -4.05 3.24
C PHE A 11 4.88 -3.22 4.10
N LYS A 12 6.04 -2.82 3.56
CA LYS A 12 6.98 -1.91 4.24
C LYS A 12 6.49 -0.47 4.28
N ILE A 13 5.57 -0.08 3.39
CA ILE A 13 4.92 1.23 3.44
C ILE A 13 3.99 1.24 4.66
N ASN A 14 4.45 1.87 5.73
CA ASN A 14 3.72 2.08 6.97
C ASN A 14 3.97 3.51 7.44
N ALA A 15 2.90 4.29 7.60
CA ALA A 15 2.97 5.61 8.19
C ALA A 15 2.68 5.56 9.69
N PHE A 16 3.39 6.38 10.47
CA PHE A 16 3.23 6.47 11.92
C PHE A 16 2.95 7.90 12.34
N LYS A 17 2.12 8.06 13.38
CA LYS A 17 1.92 9.31 14.12
C LYS A 17 2.97 9.42 15.22
N LYS A 18 2.88 10.48 16.05
CA LYS A 18 3.64 10.58 17.30
C LYS A 18 3.48 9.31 18.15
N HIS A 19 4.50 9.00 18.94
CA HIS A 19 4.57 7.81 19.80
C HIS A 19 4.43 6.48 19.03
N HIS A 20 4.93 6.40 17.79
CA HIS A 20 4.94 5.17 16.98
C HIS A 20 3.56 4.54 16.77
N ARG A 21 2.47 5.33 16.89
CA ARG A 21 1.12 4.84 16.65
C ARG A 21 0.88 4.73 15.14
N PHE A 22 0.54 3.54 14.66
CA PHE A 22 0.27 3.32 13.25
C PHE A 22 -0.83 4.24 12.72
N ASN A 23 -0.62 4.78 11.51
CA ASN A 23 -1.54 5.69 10.84
C ASN A 23 -2.19 4.98 9.63
N PRO A 24 -3.38 4.37 9.79
CA PRO A 24 -4.01 3.60 8.72
C PRO A 24 -4.42 4.48 7.53
N GLY A 25 -4.87 5.72 7.79
CA GLY A 25 -5.26 6.66 6.72
C GLY A 25 -4.08 7.04 5.84
N LYS A 26 -3.00 7.54 6.46
CA LYS A 26 -1.80 7.94 5.70
C LYS A 26 -1.12 6.75 4.99
N THR A 27 -1.15 5.57 5.60
CA THR A 27 -0.65 4.33 4.98
C THR A 27 -1.45 3.95 3.75
N PHE A 28 -2.78 4.07 3.80
CA PHE A 28 -3.65 3.81 2.66
C PHE A 28 -3.33 4.72 1.47
N ASP A 29 -3.15 6.02 1.72
CA ASP A 29 -2.83 6.99 0.66
C ASP A 29 -1.49 6.67 -0.01
N MET A 30 -0.44 6.40 0.79
CA MET A 30 0.89 6.03 0.27
C MET A 30 0.86 4.72 -0.53
N ARG A 31 0.09 3.73 -0.07
CA ARG A 31 -0.08 2.46 -0.78
C ARG A 31 -0.89 2.62 -2.07
N LYS A 32 -1.87 3.52 -2.09
CA LYS A 32 -2.63 3.85 -3.29
C LYS A 32 -1.74 4.53 -4.33
N GLU A 33 -0.91 5.47 -3.91
CA GLU A 33 0.07 6.14 -4.76
C GLU A 33 1.06 5.13 -5.37
N PHE A 34 1.66 4.28 -4.53
CA PHE A 34 2.58 3.21 -4.97
C PHE A 34 1.97 2.27 -6.00
N LEU A 35 0.72 1.84 -5.82
CA LEU A 35 0.03 1.00 -6.80
C LEU A 35 -0.35 1.76 -8.07
N GLY A 36 -0.60 3.07 -7.97
CA GLY A 36 -0.92 3.94 -9.10
C GLY A 36 0.26 4.19 -10.05
N GLU A 37 1.50 4.03 -9.58
CA GLU A 37 2.70 4.07 -10.43
C GLU A 37 2.78 2.86 -11.38
N CYS A 38 2.06 1.78 -11.07
CA CYS A 38 2.05 0.58 -11.88
C CYS A 38 1.04 0.70 -13.03
N LYS A 39 1.49 1.18 -14.20
CA LYS A 39 0.65 1.33 -15.41
C LYS A 39 0.01 0.02 -15.92
N ALA A 40 0.56 -1.13 -15.55
CA ALA A 40 0.06 -2.45 -15.91
C ALA A 40 -0.95 -3.03 -14.90
N ALA A 41 -1.17 -2.36 -13.77
CA ALA A 41 -2.06 -2.87 -12.74
C ALA A 41 -3.52 -2.55 -13.06
N ASP A 42 -4.33 -3.61 -13.08
CA ASP A 42 -5.77 -3.51 -13.25
C ASP A 42 -6.42 -2.72 -12.07
N PRO A 43 -7.23 -1.69 -12.34
CA PRO A 43 -7.86 -0.88 -11.29
C PRO A 43 -8.72 -1.69 -10.31
N GLU A 44 -9.38 -2.75 -10.77
CA GLU A 44 -10.18 -3.62 -9.89
C GLU A 44 -9.29 -4.38 -8.91
N SER A 45 -8.16 -4.89 -9.40
CA SER A 45 -7.13 -5.54 -8.60
C SER A 45 -6.51 -4.59 -7.58
N ILE A 46 -6.19 -3.35 -7.96
CA ILE A 46 -5.74 -2.30 -7.03
C ILE A 46 -6.79 -2.07 -5.93
N SER A 47 -8.06 -1.95 -6.30
CA SER A 47 -9.16 -1.73 -5.36
C SER A 47 -9.29 -2.89 -4.36
N LYS A 48 -9.21 -4.14 -4.83
CA LYS A 48 -9.23 -5.34 -3.97
C LYS A 48 -8.06 -5.36 -2.98
N ILE A 49 -6.85 -5.03 -3.44
CA ILE A 49 -5.65 -4.97 -2.58
C ILE A 49 -5.81 -3.87 -1.52
N LEU A 50 -6.21 -2.66 -1.91
CA LEU A 50 -6.39 -1.54 -1.00
C LEU A 50 -7.52 -1.76 0.02
N SER A 51 -8.61 -2.39 -0.41
CA SER A 51 -9.72 -2.75 0.48
C SER A 51 -9.26 -3.72 1.58
N LYS A 52 -8.51 -4.76 1.21
CA LYS A 52 -8.09 -5.81 2.14
C LYS A 52 -6.89 -5.43 2.99
N PHE A 53 -5.91 -4.75 2.40
CA PHE A 53 -4.60 -4.54 3.02
C PHE A 53 -4.21 -3.07 3.15
N GLY A 54 -4.90 -2.12 2.49
CA GLY A 54 -4.46 -0.73 2.42
C GLY A 54 -4.38 -0.03 3.79
N ARG A 55 -5.15 -0.49 4.79
CA ARG A 55 -5.20 0.08 6.14
C ARG A 55 -4.63 -0.84 7.23
N VAL A 56 -4.05 -1.99 6.85
CA VAL A 56 -3.52 -2.97 7.80
C VAL A 56 -2.02 -2.78 7.94
N LYS A 57 -1.50 -2.81 9.17
CA LYS A 57 -0.05 -2.77 9.39
C LYS A 57 0.58 -4.03 8.78
N GLY A 58 1.52 -3.82 7.86
CA GLY A 58 2.28 -4.87 7.19
C GLY A 58 3.48 -5.34 7.98
#